data_AF-A0A3A9JLU1-F1
#
_entry.id   AF-A0A3A9JLU1-F1
#
_cell.length_a   1.000
_cell.length_b   1.000
_cell.length_c   1.000
_cell.angle_alpha   90.00
_cell.angle_beta   90.00
_cell.angle_gamma   90.00
#
_symmetry.space_group_name_H-M   'P 1'
#
loop_
_entity.id
_entity.type
_entity.pdbx_description
1 polymer ?
#
loop_
_entity_poly.entity_id
_entity_poly.type
_entity_poly.pdbx_seq_one_letter_code
_entity_poly.pdbx_strand_id
1 'polypeptide(L)' 'MKSINYIFGKELRVLNIGLEQFYLDLKGQGIKCVQLDWRPPASGDQETLDLLSKLLG' A
#
# COMPACT_ATOMS: atom_id res chain seq x y z
N MET A 1 0.38 -24.34 -14.72
CA MET A 1 0.81 -22.99 -14.30
C MET A 1 0.97 -22.10 -15.53
N LYS A 2 0.55 -20.83 -15.49
CA LYS A 2 0.79 -19.90 -16.60
C LYS A 2 2.21 -19.33 -16.49
N SER A 3 2.92 -19.20 -17.61
CA SER A 3 4.28 -18.63 -17.69
C SER A 3 4.28 -17.15 -17.31
N ILE A 4 5.20 -16.68 -16.47
CA ILE A 4 5.32 -15.29 -15.98
C ILE A 4 5.08 -14.24 -17.09
N ASN A 5 5.49 -14.53 -18.32
CA ASN A 5 5.35 -13.65 -19.47
C ASN A 5 3.89 -13.29 -19.80
N TYR A 6 2.91 -14.06 -19.33
CA TYR A 6 1.49 -13.84 -19.60
C TYR A 6 0.95 -12.50 -19.04
N ILE A 7 1.65 -11.86 -18.11
CA ILE A 7 1.25 -10.61 -17.47
C ILE A 7 1.73 -9.36 -18.23
N PHE A 8 2.79 -9.48 -19.03
CA PHE A 8 3.32 -8.33 -19.79
C PHE A 8 2.34 -7.94 -20.91
N GLY A 9 2.21 -6.63 -21.14
CA GLY A 9 1.28 -6.07 -22.14
C GLY A 9 -0.19 -6.04 -21.71
N LYS A 10 -0.51 -6.49 -20.49
CA LYS A 10 -1.86 -6.37 -19.92
C LYS A 10 -2.01 -5.07 -19.15
N GLU A 11 -3.26 -4.63 -19.00
CA GLU A 11 -3.59 -3.49 -18.13
C GLU A 11 -3.14 -3.78 -16.69
N LEU A 12 -2.30 -2.91 -16.15
CA LEU A 12 -1.88 -2.95 -14.76
C LEU A 12 -2.94 -2.28 -13.87
N ARG A 13 -3.45 -3.04 -12.89
CA ARG A 13 -4.34 -2.53 -11.84
C ARG A 13 -3.72 -2.82 -10.48
N VAL A 14 -3.57 -1.79 -9.66
CA VAL A 14 -2.81 -1.86 -8.41
C VAL A 14 -3.72 -1.62 -7.22
N LEU A 15 -3.58 -2.45 -6.18
CA LEU A 15 -4.07 -2.18 -4.83
C LEU A 15 -2.84 -1.89 -3.96
N ASN A 16 -2.65 -0.63 -3.57
CA ASN A 16 -1.53 -0.25 -2.71
C ASN A 16 -1.86 -0.57 -1.25
N ILE A 17 -0.95 -1.27 -0.58
CA ILE A 17 -1.01 -1.58 0.86
C ILE A 17 0.30 -1.07 1.45
N GLY A 18 0.23 0.01 2.21
CA GLY A 18 1.41 0.68 2.77
C GLY A 18 1.36 2.19 2.57
N LEU A 19 2.52 2.80 2.32
CA LEU A 19 2.68 4.25 2.26
C LEU A 19 1.82 4.86 1.15
N GLU A 20 1.09 5.92 1.50
CA GLU A 20 0.23 6.67 0.57
C GLU A 20 1.05 7.28 -0.58
N GLN A 21 2.32 7.61 -0.36
CA GLN A 21 3.19 8.16 -1.39
C GLN A 21 3.28 7.25 -2.63
N PHE A 22 3.33 5.93 -2.46
CA PHE A 22 3.36 5.00 -3.60
C PHE A 22 2.06 5.03 -4.41
N TYR A 23 0.91 5.22 -3.75
CA TYR A 23 -0.36 5.41 -4.44
C TYR A 23 -0.35 6.72 -5.26
N LEU A 24 0.15 7.81 -4.69
CA LEU A 24 0.25 9.11 -5.37
C LEU A 24 1.19 9.04 -6.57
N ASP A 25 2.36 8.41 -6.43
CA ASP A 25 3.34 8.26 -7.50
C ASP A 25 2.77 7.45 -8.69
N LEU A 26 2.02 6.38 -8.40
CA LEU A 26 1.34 5.57 -9.42
C LEU A 26 0.20 6.34 -10.10
N LYS A 27 -0.57 7.13 -9.34
CA LYS A 27 -1.61 8.00 -9.89
C LYS A 27 -1.04 9.08 -10.79
N GLY A 28 0.08 9.69 -10.42
CA GLY A 28 0.79 10.68 -11.24
C GLY A 28 1.25 10.13 -12.59
N GLN A 29 1.54 8.82 -12.66
CA GLN A 29 1.87 8.10 -13.90
C GLN A 29 0.63 7.63 -14.68
N GLY A 30 -0.58 7.94 -14.23
CA GLY A 30 -1.83 7.53 -14.87
C GLY A 30 -2.22 6.06 -14.65
N ILE A 31 -1.57 5.37 -13.70
CA ILE A 31 -1.88 3.96 -13.39
C ILE A 31 -3.18 3.86 -12.57
N LYS A 32 -4.01 2.87 -12.89
CA LYS A 32 -5.21 2.54 -12.10
C LYS A 32 -4.81 1.93 -10.76
N CYS A 33 -4.75 2.78 -9.73
CA CYS A 33 -4.40 2.40 -8.36
C CYS A 33 -5.54 2.72 -7.38
N VAL A 34 -5.67 1.91 -6.32
CA VAL A 34 -6.54 2.11 -5.15
C VAL A 34 -5.69 1.98 -3.88
N GLN A 35 -5.81 2.91 -2.93
CA GLN A 35 -5.18 2.82 -1.61
C GLN A 35 -6.06 2.00 -0.67
N LEU A 36 -5.50 0.97 -0.04
CA LEU A 36 -6.15 0.25 1.05
C LEU A 36 -5.85 0.96 2.37
N ASP A 37 -6.88 1.41 3.09
CA ASP A 37 -6.76 1.84 4.50
C ASP A 37 -6.61 0.60 5.40
N TRP A 38 -5.42 0.00 5.34
CA TRP A 38 -5.08 -1.17 6.14
C TRP A 38 -4.34 -0.75 7.41
N ARG A 39 -4.73 -1.36 8.53
CA ARG A 39 -4.06 -1.22 9.83
C ARG A 39 -3.75 -2.60 10.38
N PRO A 40 -2.57 -2.80 11.01
CA PRO A 40 -2.23 -4.10 11.57
C PRO A 40 -3.24 -4.52 12.66
N PRO A 41 -3.61 -5.81 12.73
CA PRO A 41 -4.54 -6.33 13.73
C PRO A 41 -4.03 -6.19 15.17
N ALA A 42 -2.75 -5.86 15.36
CA ALA A 42 -2.09 -5.64 16.64
C ALA A 42 -2.35 -4.25 17.26
N SER A 43 -3.55 -3.69 17.07
CA SER A 43 -3.99 -2.47 17.78
C SER A 43 -4.24 -2.71 19.29
N GLY A 44 -3.54 -3.67 19.90
CA GLY A 44 -3.79 -4.14 21.27
C GLY A 44 -2.75 -3.67 22.30
N ASP A 45 -1.57 -3.24 21.87
CA ASP A 45 -0.55 -2.70 22.77
C ASP A 45 -0.49 -1.17 22.66
N GLN A 46 -1.30 -0.53 23.49
CA GLN A 46 -1.47 0.92 23.54
C GLN A 46 -0.15 1.64 23.84
N GLU A 47 0.76 1.03 24.61
CA GLU A 47 2.04 1.63 24.96
C GLU A 47 2.94 1.78 23.73
N THR A 48 3.00 0.74 22.90
CA THR A 48 3.76 0.76 21.64
C THR A 48 3.17 1.76 20.65
N LEU A 49 1.84 1.87 20.57
CA LEU A 49 1.17 2.86 19.73
C LEU A 49 1.47 4.30 20.16
N ASP A 50 1.40 4.59 21.46
CA ASP A 50 1.67 5.92 22.00
C ASP A 50 3.13 6.35 21.78
N LEU A 51 4.08 5.42 21.90
CA LEU A 51 5.49 5.65 21.59
C LEU A 51 5.70 5.92 20.09
N LEU A 52 5.05 5.14 19.24
CA LEU A 52 5.15 5.30 17.80
C LEU A 52 4.57 6.65 17.34
N SER A 53 3.42 7.08 17.90
CA SER A 53 2.85 8.40 17.63
C SER A 53 3.80 9.55 18.00
N LYS A 54 4.52 9.46 19.13
CA LYS A 54 5.53 10.46 19.52
C LYS A 54 6.70 10.55 18.54
N LEU A 55 7.06 9.43 17.90
CA LEU A 55 8.15 9.39 16.91
C LEU A 55 7.71 9.91 15.53
N LEU A 56 6.45 9.70 15.17
CA LEU A 56 5.91 10.04 13.86
C LEU A 56 5.36 11.48 13.75
N GLY A 57 5.12 12.16 14.88
CA GLY A 57 4.73 13.58 14.93
C GLY A 57 3.23 13.81 14.90
#